data_AF-A0A7X9MPY7-F1
#
_entry.id   AF-A0A7X9MPY7-F1
#
_cell.length_a   1.000
_cell.length_b   1.000
_cell.length_c   1.000
_cell.angle_alpha   90.00
_cell.angle_beta   90.00
_cell.angle_gamma   90.00
#
_symmetry.space_group_name_H-M   'P 1'
#
loop_
_entity.id
_entity.type
_entity.pdbx_description
1 polymer ?
#
loop_
_entity_poly.entity_id
_entity_poly.type
_entity_poly.pdbx_seq_one_letter_code
_entity_poly.pdbx_strand_id
1 'polypeptide(L)'
;MKRYSKYVQKYKVVLLVFLILFAMAIGGGIRTALADQDIALMMSNWFNKKKEASVADIEQAITKEKQILLDDLEASLSSEMQKAADQLVSFANLEKQNRIVSLNEYAESLKSQMKIDNSEQEKVIRNNLDAIIAHAKAQMNGQANELTLLPIPPVTEEIEKEAPNVPLENEEEQGKGEPEERPNNTDQEGEKKTTPKDDKENTVDPVVGADQPKVVDIYSITDWFNPPNIQGVLVEEVEIPNGVFSINNSFSDILMNPQAADSMRSILRGIEKHPQFAEIQYKSIDEMSRICPALFNETILYMLNKSLVQIKI
;
A
#
# COMPACT_ATOMS: atom_id res chain seq x y z
N MET A 1 -70.49 73.57 -86.35
CA MET A 1 -69.93 72.36 -85.70
C MET A 1 -68.41 72.49 -85.44
N LYS A 2 -67.97 73.23 -84.40
CA LYS A 2 -66.54 73.32 -84.01
C LYS A 2 -66.36 73.44 -82.48
N ARG A 3 -67.11 72.66 -81.70
CA ARG A 3 -66.95 72.62 -80.22
C ARG A 3 -66.84 71.21 -79.62
N TYR A 4 -66.59 70.17 -80.44
CA TYR A 4 -66.51 68.79 -79.96
C TYR A 4 -65.09 68.18 -79.93
N SER A 5 -64.05 68.88 -80.41
CA SER A 5 -62.68 68.30 -80.44
C SER A 5 -61.88 68.52 -79.15
N LYS A 6 -62.27 69.48 -78.29
CA LYS A 6 -61.54 69.77 -77.05
C LYS A 6 -61.77 68.72 -75.94
N TYR A 7 -62.85 67.94 -76.02
CA TYR A 7 -63.12 66.87 -75.04
C TYR A 7 -62.31 65.60 -75.31
N VAL A 8 -62.09 65.26 -76.59
CA VAL A 8 -61.34 64.05 -76.98
C VAL A 8 -59.85 64.17 -76.62
N GLN A 9 -59.29 65.38 -76.63
CA GLN A 9 -57.88 65.61 -76.34
C GLN A 9 -57.56 65.45 -74.84
N LYS A 10 -58.47 65.82 -73.94
CA LYS A 10 -58.28 65.65 -72.49
C LYS A 10 -58.32 64.17 -72.07
N TYR A 11 -59.19 63.38 -72.70
CA TYR A 11 -59.31 61.95 -72.40
C TYR A 11 -58.04 61.17 -72.79
N LYS A 12 -57.39 61.54 -73.90
CA LYS A 12 -56.11 60.93 -74.32
C LYS A 12 -54.96 61.20 -73.34
N VAL A 13 -54.90 62.42 -72.78
CA VAL A 13 -53.88 62.77 -71.77
C VAL A 13 -54.12 62.03 -70.46
N VAL A 14 -55.37 61.92 -70.01
CA VAL A 14 -55.72 61.16 -68.79
C VAL A 14 -55.39 59.67 -68.94
N LEU A 15 -55.66 59.08 -70.11
CA LEU A 15 -55.36 57.68 -70.38
C LEU A 15 -53.84 57.41 -70.42
N LEU A 16 -53.04 58.35 -70.96
CA LEU A 16 -51.58 58.26 -70.95
C LEU A 16 -50.99 58.35 -69.53
N VAL A 17 -51.50 59.26 -68.71
CA VAL A 17 -51.07 59.40 -67.30
C VAL A 17 -51.45 58.16 -66.49
N PHE A 18 -52.64 57.61 -66.72
CA PHE A 18 -53.09 56.38 -66.07
C PHE A 18 -52.22 55.18 -66.46
N LEU A 19 -51.83 55.07 -67.73
CA LEU A 19 -50.98 53.97 -68.22
C LEU A 19 -49.54 54.05 -67.68
N ILE A 20 -49.01 55.26 -67.49
CA ILE A 20 -47.71 55.47 -66.84
C ILE A 20 -47.75 55.10 -65.36
N LEU A 21 -48.80 55.51 -64.64
CA LEU A 21 -49.01 55.11 -63.23
C LEU A 21 -49.24 53.60 -63.08
N PHE A 22 -49.96 52.98 -64.02
CA PHE A 22 -50.18 51.55 -64.05
C PHE A 22 -48.89 50.76 -64.36
N ALA A 23 -48.03 51.28 -65.23
CA ALA A 23 -46.72 50.69 -65.51
C ALA A 23 -45.77 50.79 -64.30
N MET A 24 -45.82 51.88 -63.53
CA MET A 24 -45.07 52.00 -62.26
C MET A 24 -45.60 51.07 -61.17
N ALA A 25 -46.92 50.84 -61.11
CA ALA A 25 -47.53 49.94 -60.12
C ALA A 25 -47.19 48.46 -60.35
N ILE A 26 -46.95 48.05 -61.60
CA ILE A 26 -46.59 46.65 -61.93
C ILE A 26 -45.07 46.42 -61.87
N GLY A 27 -44.25 47.45 -62.07
CA GLY A 27 -42.77 47.35 -62.05
C GLY A 27 -42.14 47.27 -60.65
N GLY A 28 -42.87 47.60 -59.58
CA GLY A 28 -42.33 47.70 -58.22
C GLY A 28 -42.33 46.41 -57.38
N GLY A 29 -42.78 45.27 -57.94
CA GLY A 29 -43.14 44.10 -57.13
C GLY A 29 -42.11 42.97 -57.02
N ILE A 30 -41.08 42.89 -57.86
CA ILE A 30 -40.26 41.67 -57.91
C ILE A 30 -38.81 42.01 -58.30
N ARG A 31 -37.90 42.20 -57.32
CA ARG A 31 -36.44 41.94 -57.49
C ARG A 31 -35.50 42.16 -56.29
N THR A 32 -35.98 42.41 -55.06
CA THR A 32 -35.07 42.42 -53.87
C THR A 32 -35.17 41.18 -52.99
N ALA A 33 -36.12 40.27 -53.22
CA ALA A 33 -36.34 39.10 -52.36
C ALA A 33 -35.49 37.85 -52.70
N LEU A 34 -34.72 37.84 -53.79
CA LEU A 34 -33.93 36.66 -54.21
C LEU A 34 -32.41 36.79 -53.98
N ALA A 35 -31.88 38.00 -53.74
CA ALA A 35 -30.47 38.17 -53.39
C ALA A 35 -30.22 37.94 -51.88
N ASP A 36 -31.21 38.25 -51.04
CA ASP A 36 -31.10 38.13 -49.58
C ASP A 36 -31.08 36.65 -49.13
N GLN A 37 -31.76 35.78 -49.88
CA GLN A 37 -31.82 34.34 -49.57
C GLN A 37 -30.49 33.62 -49.84
N ASP A 38 -29.72 34.04 -50.85
CA ASP A 38 -28.44 33.41 -51.21
C ASP A 38 -27.29 33.88 -50.29
N ILE A 39 -27.30 35.17 -49.93
CA ILE A 39 -26.33 35.74 -48.97
C ILE A 39 -26.50 35.11 -47.58
N ALA A 40 -27.75 34.91 -47.12
CA ALA A 40 -28.02 34.25 -45.85
C ALA A 40 -27.51 32.81 -45.81
N LEU A 41 -27.70 32.05 -46.90
CA LEU A 41 -27.21 30.67 -47.01
C LEU A 41 -25.66 30.61 -47.02
N MET A 42 -25.01 31.51 -47.77
CA MET A 42 -23.55 31.60 -47.83
C MET A 42 -22.95 31.98 -46.46
N MET A 43 -23.54 32.96 -45.76
CA MET A 43 -23.10 33.35 -44.42
C MET A 43 -23.31 32.24 -43.40
N SER A 44 -24.45 31.53 -43.46
CA SER A 44 -24.70 30.37 -42.60
C SER A 44 -23.67 29.26 -42.82
N ASN A 45 -23.39 28.91 -44.09
CA ASN A 45 -22.38 27.91 -44.43
C ASN A 45 -20.96 28.32 -44.02
N TRP A 46 -20.59 29.59 -44.25
CA TRP A 46 -19.29 30.11 -43.82
C TRP A 46 -19.16 30.11 -42.30
N PHE A 47 -20.21 30.52 -41.57
CA PHE A 47 -20.23 30.53 -40.12
C PHE A 47 -20.15 29.11 -39.54
N ASN A 48 -20.93 28.17 -40.10
CA ASN A 48 -20.86 26.77 -39.71
C ASN A 48 -19.47 26.18 -39.97
N LYS A 49 -18.87 26.46 -41.13
CA LYS A 49 -17.49 26.04 -41.44
C LYS A 49 -16.47 26.65 -40.49
N LYS A 50 -16.63 27.92 -40.09
CA LYS A 50 -15.75 28.57 -39.10
C LYS A 50 -15.94 28.01 -37.70
N LYS A 51 -17.17 27.69 -37.32
CA LYS A 51 -17.49 27.02 -36.06
C LYS A 51 -16.83 25.64 -36.01
N GLU A 52 -17.01 24.82 -37.05
CA GLU A 52 -16.37 23.50 -37.16
C GLU A 52 -14.84 23.60 -37.12
N ALA A 53 -14.24 24.53 -37.87
CA ALA A 53 -12.80 24.74 -37.84
C ALA A 53 -12.30 25.19 -36.45
N SER A 54 -13.03 26.06 -35.76
CA SER A 54 -12.68 26.49 -34.40
C SER A 54 -12.82 25.36 -33.39
N VAL A 55 -13.84 24.51 -33.51
CA VAL A 55 -14.02 23.33 -32.64
C VAL A 55 -12.86 22.36 -32.85
N ALA A 56 -12.52 22.06 -34.11
CA ALA A 56 -11.39 21.17 -34.43
C ALA A 56 -10.05 21.71 -33.91
N ASP A 57 -9.80 23.02 -34.02
CA ASP A 57 -8.59 23.66 -33.48
C ASP A 57 -8.53 23.58 -31.95
N ILE A 58 -9.65 23.82 -31.26
CA ILE A 58 -9.76 23.69 -29.81
C ILE A 58 -9.53 22.23 -29.38
N GLU A 59 -10.12 21.25 -30.06
CA GLU A 59 -9.92 19.82 -29.77
C GLU A 59 -8.45 19.40 -29.98
N GLN A 60 -7.80 19.91 -31.03
CA GLN A 60 -6.38 19.67 -31.26
C GLN A 60 -5.50 20.28 -30.17
N ALA A 61 -5.80 21.52 -29.75
CA ALA A 61 -5.08 22.19 -28.66
C ALA A 61 -5.26 21.46 -27.34
N ILE A 62 -6.49 21.04 -26.99
CA ILE A 62 -6.77 20.24 -25.80
C ILE A 62 -6.01 18.91 -25.82
N THR A 63 -5.99 18.22 -26.97
CA THR A 63 -5.28 16.95 -27.10
C THR A 63 -3.78 17.13 -26.94
N LYS A 64 -3.21 18.20 -27.51
CA LYS A 64 -1.79 18.54 -27.37
C LYS A 64 -1.43 18.86 -25.93
N GLU A 65 -2.22 19.70 -25.25
CA GLU A 65 -1.99 20.06 -23.86
C GLU A 65 -2.12 18.84 -22.95
N LYS A 66 -3.13 17.99 -23.19
CA LYS A 66 -3.29 16.72 -22.47
C LYS A 66 -2.05 15.83 -22.60
N GLN A 67 -1.46 15.73 -23.80
CA GLN A 67 -0.25 14.95 -24.00
C GLN A 67 0.92 15.53 -23.21
N ILE A 68 1.11 16.86 -23.26
CA ILE A 68 2.16 17.55 -22.50
C ILE A 68 2.01 17.27 -20.99
N LEU A 69 0.79 17.36 -20.46
CA LEU A 69 0.52 17.09 -19.05
C LEU A 69 0.77 15.62 -18.67
N LEU A 70 0.47 14.67 -19.57
CA LEU A 70 0.77 13.26 -19.33
C LEU A 70 2.28 12.99 -19.32
N ASP A 71 3.01 13.58 -20.27
CA ASP A 71 4.47 13.44 -20.34
C ASP A 71 5.15 14.06 -19.08
N ASP A 72 4.65 15.21 -18.61
CA ASP A 72 5.12 15.86 -17.38
C ASP A 72 4.81 15.03 -16.12
N LEU A 73 3.60 14.46 -16.05
CA LEU A 73 3.21 13.56 -14.96
C LEU A 73 4.07 12.29 -14.93
N GLU A 74 4.34 11.69 -16.09
CA GLU A 74 5.22 10.52 -16.21
C GLU A 74 6.65 10.85 -15.74
N ALA A 75 7.19 11.98 -16.17
CA ALA A 75 8.52 12.45 -15.74
C ALA A 75 8.58 12.70 -14.22
N SER A 76 7.57 13.37 -13.65
CA SER A 76 7.48 13.61 -12.21
C SER A 76 7.34 12.31 -11.42
N LEU A 77 6.53 11.36 -11.89
CA LEU A 77 6.35 10.07 -11.23
C LEU A 77 7.64 9.26 -11.23
N SER A 78 8.32 9.17 -12.38
CA SER A 78 9.61 8.50 -12.52
C SER A 78 10.67 9.11 -11.60
N SER A 79 10.71 10.44 -11.51
CA SER A 79 11.63 11.15 -10.62
C SER A 79 11.35 10.86 -9.14
N GLU A 80 10.10 10.84 -8.70
CA GLU A 80 9.76 10.55 -7.31
C GLU A 80 10.00 9.06 -6.97
N MET A 81 9.77 8.14 -7.92
CA MET A 81 10.11 6.72 -7.77
C MET A 81 11.62 6.52 -7.59
N GLN A 82 12.45 7.22 -8.37
CA GLN A 82 13.90 7.15 -8.23
C GLN A 82 14.35 7.68 -6.86
N LYS A 83 13.79 8.81 -6.43
CA LYS A 83 14.08 9.40 -5.11
C LYS A 83 13.66 8.47 -3.97
N ALA A 84 12.51 7.81 -4.07
CA ALA A 84 12.08 6.81 -3.10
C ALA A 84 13.01 5.58 -3.07
N ALA A 85 13.49 5.12 -4.23
CA ALA A 85 14.48 4.05 -4.32
C ALA A 85 15.80 4.44 -3.64
N ASP A 86 16.29 5.65 -3.87
CA ASP A 86 17.50 6.19 -3.23
C ASP A 86 17.33 6.29 -1.71
N GLN A 87 16.16 6.75 -1.25
CA GLN A 87 15.81 6.78 0.18
C GLN A 87 15.84 5.38 0.81
N LEU A 88 15.25 4.38 0.15
CA LEU A 88 15.28 2.99 0.62
C LEU A 88 16.70 2.43 0.72
N VAL A 89 17.55 2.68 -0.28
CA VAL A 89 18.96 2.27 -0.23
C VAL A 89 19.70 2.95 0.92
N SER A 90 19.46 4.25 1.14
CA SER A 90 20.08 4.99 2.25
C SER A 90 19.64 4.46 3.62
N PHE A 91 18.35 4.16 3.78
CA PHE A 91 17.79 3.58 5.01
C PHE A 91 18.35 2.18 5.26
N ALA A 92 18.40 1.33 4.24
CA ALA A 92 18.97 -0.02 4.36
C ALA A 92 20.46 0.01 4.78
N ASN A 93 21.23 0.96 4.24
CA ASN A 93 22.64 1.15 4.63
C ASN A 93 22.77 1.64 6.08
N LEU A 94 21.89 2.54 6.52
CA LEU A 94 21.84 3.02 7.91
C LEU A 94 21.51 1.87 8.87
N GLU A 95 20.47 1.10 8.60
CA GLU A 95 20.08 -0.07 9.39
C GLU A 95 21.20 -1.11 9.48
N LYS A 96 21.88 -1.37 8.35
CA LYS A 96 23.05 -2.25 8.33
C LYS A 96 24.15 -1.74 9.26
N GLN A 97 24.43 -0.44 9.22
CA GLN A 97 25.45 0.17 10.08
C GLN A 97 25.06 0.08 11.56
N ASN A 98 23.80 0.37 11.89
CA ASN A 98 23.26 0.26 13.25
C ASN A 98 23.43 -1.18 13.78
N ARG A 99 23.05 -2.18 12.99
CA ARG A 99 23.20 -3.59 13.37
C ARG A 99 24.66 -4.01 13.56
N ILE A 100 25.58 -3.52 12.73
CA ILE A 100 27.03 -3.78 12.91
C ILE A 100 27.52 -3.19 14.23
N VAL A 101 27.10 -1.98 14.58
CA VAL A 101 27.46 -1.34 15.86
C VAL A 101 26.91 -2.15 17.03
N SER A 102 25.62 -2.50 17.03
CA SER A 102 25.01 -3.31 18.09
C SER A 102 25.68 -4.69 18.25
N LEU A 103 26.08 -5.34 17.16
CA LEU A 103 26.82 -6.60 17.21
C LEU A 103 28.21 -6.44 17.81
N ASN A 104 28.91 -5.34 17.51
CA ASN A 104 30.21 -5.05 18.11
C ASN A 104 30.09 -4.78 19.61
N GLU A 105 29.12 -3.96 20.01
CA GLU A 105 28.82 -3.68 21.43
C GLU A 105 28.47 -4.96 22.19
N TYR A 106 27.65 -5.83 21.61
CA TYR A 106 27.34 -7.13 22.19
C TYR A 106 28.58 -8.02 22.33
N ALA A 107 29.44 -8.07 21.30
CA ALA A 107 30.68 -8.85 21.35
C ALA A 107 31.67 -8.30 22.41
N GLU A 108 31.75 -6.99 22.59
CA GLU A 108 32.55 -6.37 23.66
C GLU A 108 31.97 -6.68 25.04
N SER A 109 30.64 -6.64 25.19
CA SER A 109 29.99 -7.03 26.43
C SER A 109 30.31 -8.49 26.79
N LEU A 110 30.27 -9.41 25.81
CA LEU A 110 30.61 -10.81 25.99
C LEU A 110 32.09 -10.98 26.39
N LYS A 111 33.00 -10.25 25.73
CA LYS A 111 34.42 -10.25 26.10
C LYS A 111 34.65 -9.75 27.53
N SER A 112 33.88 -8.77 27.98
CA SER A 112 33.99 -8.24 29.34
C SER A 112 33.45 -9.20 30.39
N GLN A 113 32.42 -9.98 30.04
CA GLN A 113 31.85 -11.03 30.89
C GLN A 113 32.74 -12.27 30.96
N MET A 114 33.50 -12.57 29.89
CA MET A 114 34.53 -13.60 29.87
C MET A 114 35.75 -13.17 30.71
N LYS A 115 35.61 -13.13 32.04
CA LYS A 115 36.74 -13.08 32.97
C LYS A 115 37.45 -14.43 32.94
N ILE A 116 38.50 -14.53 32.13
CA ILE A 116 39.42 -15.68 32.20
C ILE A 116 40.26 -15.52 33.48
N ASP A 117 39.79 -16.10 34.58
CA ASP A 117 40.56 -16.16 35.83
C ASP A 117 41.67 -17.21 35.70
N ASN A 118 42.87 -16.77 35.31
CA ASN A 118 44.06 -17.60 35.27
C ASN A 118 44.81 -17.64 36.61
N SER A 119 44.26 -17.10 37.70
CA SER A 119 44.96 -16.96 38.99
C SER A 119 45.45 -18.30 39.55
N GLU A 120 44.64 -19.37 39.44
CA GLU A 120 45.03 -20.71 39.88
C GLU A 120 46.12 -21.33 38.99
N GLN A 121 46.07 -21.10 37.68
CA GLN A 121 47.13 -21.56 36.76
C GLN A 121 48.45 -20.82 37.02
N GLU A 122 48.41 -19.51 37.20
CA GLU A 122 49.59 -18.71 37.56
C GLU A 122 50.21 -19.19 38.87
N LYS A 123 49.39 -19.53 39.87
CA LYS A 123 49.85 -20.03 41.16
C LYS A 123 50.56 -21.38 41.03
N VAL A 124 50.03 -22.30 40.21
CA VAL A 124 50.68 -23.60 39.95
C VAL A 124 52.00 -23.41 39.19
N ILE A 125 52.06 -22.49 38.21
CA ILE A 125 53.30 -22.16 37.51
C ILE A 125 54.35 -21.58 38.46
N ARG A 126 53.97 -20.65 39.35
CA ARG A 126 54.89 -20.12 40.38
C ARG A 126 55.41 -21.22 41.30
N ASN A 127 54.54 -22.10 41.78
CA ASN A 127 54.94 -23.22 42.64
C ASN A 127 55.92 -24.17 41.92
N ASN A 128 55.69 -24.45 40.63
CA ASN A 128 56.60 -25.25 39.81
C ASN A 128 57.95 -24.56 39.59
N LEU A 129 57.96 -23.25 39.33
CA LEU A 129 59.18 -22.47 39.22
C LEU A 129 59.98 -22.47 40.53
N ASP A 130 59.31 -22.30 41.67
CA ASP A 130 59.96 -22.37 42.99
C ASP A 130 60.54 -23.75 43.27
N ALA A 131 59.83 -24.82 42.90
CA ALA A 131 60.30 -26.19 42.99
C ALA A 131 61.55 -26.44 42.12
N ILE A 132 61.56 -25.92 40.88
CA ILE A 132 62.72 -25.99 39.98
C ILE A 132 63.93 -25.27 40.60
N ILE A 133 63.74 -24.07 41.13
CA ILE A 133 64.81 -23.28 41.75
C ILE A 133 65.36 -24.00 43.00
N ALA A 134 64.47 -24.55 43.84
CA ALA A 134 64.86 -25.29 45.03
C ALA A 134 65.65 -26.56 44.68
N HIS A 135 65.20 -27.31 43.69
CA HIS A 135 65.90 -28.50 43.19
C HIS A 135 67.25 -28.14 42.58
N ALA A 136 67.36 -27.08 41.78
CA ALA A 136 68.63 -26.61 41.22
C ALA A 136 69.63 -26.25 42.33
N LYS A 137 69.19 -25.58 43.41
CA LYS A 137 70.03 -25.32 44.60
C LYS A 137 70.48 -26.62 45.28
N ALA A 138 69.59 -27.60 45.42
CA ALA A 138 69.92 -28.90 46.00
C ALA A 138 70.91 -29.70 45.13
N GLN A 139 70.80 -29.63 43.80
CA GLN A 139 71.74 -30.24 42.86
C GLN A 139 73.14 -29.64 43.00
N MET A 140 73.23 -28.31 43.08
CA MET A 140 74.52 -27.63 43.26
C MET A 140 75.22 -28.02 44.58
N ASN A 141 74.46 -28.39 45.60
CA ASN A 141 74.98 -28.85 46.89
C ASN A 141 75.19 -30.38 46.95
N GLY A 142 74.96 -31.11 45.84
CA GLY A 142 75.15 -32.56 45.76
C GLY A 142 74.06 -33.40 46.46
N GLN A 143 72.87 -32.83 46.71
CA GLN A 143 71.80 -33.44 47.52
C GLN A 143 70.48 -33.66 46.76
N ALA A 144 70.48 -33.65 45.43
CA ALA A 144 69.21 -33.66 44.69
C ALA A 144 68.58 -35.04 44.53
N ASN A 145 67.30 -35.10 44.87
CA ASN A 145 66.36 -36.14 44.46
C ASN A 145 65.49 -35.65 43.29
N GLU A 146 64.82 -36.59 42.60
CA GLU A 146 64.02 -36.40 41.39
C GLU A 146 62.98 -35.27 41.48
N LEU A 147 62.99 -34.35 40.50
CA LEU A 147 62.10 -33.20 40.43
C LEU A 147 60.67 -33.64 40.08
N THR A 148 59.73 -33.41 41.01
CA THR A 148 58.31 -33.67 40.77
C THR A 148 57.59 -32.33 40.56
N LEU A 149 57.14 -32.08 39.34
CA LEU A 149 56.34 -30.89 39.01
C LEU A 149 54.85 -31.18 39.23
N LEU A 150 54.13 -30.18 39.72
CA LEU A 150 52.68 -30.25 39.83
C LEU A 150 52.07 -30.13 38.42
N PRO A 151 51.12 -31.00 38.04
CA PRO A 151 50.42 -30.88 36.76
C PRO A 151 49.64 -29.57 36.72
N ILE A 152 49.76 -28.82 35.61
CA ILE A 152 48.99 -27.59 35.40
C ILE A 152 47.51 -27.99 35.24
N PRO A 153 46.60 -27.53 36.10
CA PRO A 153 45.19 -27.84 35.95
C PRO A 153 44.67 -27.30 34.60
N PRO A 154 43.78 -28.01 33.91
CA PRO A 154 43.19 -27.51 32.67
C PRO A 154 42.48 -26.19 32.92
N VAL A 155 42.57 -25.26 31.95
CA VAL A 155 41.85 -23.97 31.98
C VAL A 155 40.37 -24.28 32.24
N THR A 156 39.91 -23.95 33.43
CA THR A 156 38.50 -24.09 33.78
C THR A 156 37.85 -22.81 33.28
N GLU A 157 37.26 -22.87 32.09
CA GLU A 157 36.36 -21.82 31.62
C GLU A 157 35.13 -21.84 32.52
N GLU A 158 35.19 -21.07 33.61
CA GLU A 158 34.04 -20.80 34.45
C GLU A 158 33.13 -19.83 33.70
N ILE A 159 32.40 -20.36 32.72
CA ILE A 159 31.29 -19.64 32.08
C ILE A 159 30.19 -19.60 33.14
N GLU A 160 30.21 -18.56 33.96
CA GLU A 160 29.11 -18.23 34.85
C GLU A 160 27.87 -18.03 33.97
N LYS A 161 27.01 -19.04 33.91
CA LYS A 161 25.74 -19.03 33.17
C LYS A 161 24.73 -18.14 33.89
N GLU A 162 25.05 -16.87 34.09
CA GLU A 162 24.02 -15.87 34.24
C GLU A 162 23.53 -15.55 32.83
N ALA A 163 22.36 -16.10 32.48
CA ALA A 163 21.67 -15.74 31.26
C ALA A 163 21.61 -14.21 31.18
N PRO A 164 22.05 -13.58 30.06
CA PRO A 164 21.93 -12.15 29.91
C PRO A 164 20.44 -11.84 29.98
N ASN A 165 20.03 -11.17 31.06
CA ASN A 165 18.73 -10.54 31.15
C ASN A 165 18.79 -9.35 30.18
N VAL A 166 18.66 -9.64 28.89
CA VAL A 166 18.48 -8.64 27.84
C VAL A 166 17.21 -7.88 28.25
N PRO A 167 17.29 -6.60 28.59
CA PRO A 167 16.09 -5.80 28.72
C PRO A 167 15.42 -5.87 27.35
N LEU A 168 14.24 -6.50 27.28
CA LEU A 168 13.31 -6.23 26.19
C LEU A 168 13.09 -4.72 26.26
N GLU A 169 13.74 -3.99 25.37
CA GLU A 169 13.46 -2.59 25.12
C GLU A 169 12.07 -2.57 24.47
N ASN A 170 11.08 -2.56 25.36
CA ASN A 170 9.69 -2.30 25.03
C ASN A 170 9.70 -0.88 24.45
N GLU A 171 9.51 -0.77 23.14
CA GLU A 171 9.08 0.47 22.49
C GLU A 171 7.68 0.82 23.00
N GLU A 172 7.61 1.29 24.25
CA GLU A 172 6.45 2.01 24.76
C GLU A 172 6.52 3.45 24.24
N GLU A 173 5.84 3.68 23.13
CA GLU A 173 5.37 5.00 22.74
C GLU A 173 4.57 5.62 23.90
N GLN A 174 5.20 6.57 24.58
CA GLN A 174 4.54 7.51 25.48
C GLN A 174 3.63 8.45 24.67
N GLY A 175 2.33 8.15 24.66
CA GLY A 175 1.25 9.09 24.36
C GLY A 175 0.34 9.24 25.58
N LYS A 176 0.69 10.13 26.52
CA LYS A 176 -0.03 10.38 27.77
C LYS A 176 -1.12 11.45 27.59
N GLY A 177 -2.36 11.11 27.94
CA GLY A 177 -3.50 12.05 28.03
C GLY A 177 -4.82 11.40 28.51
N GLU A 178 -4.92 11.19 29.84
CA GLU A 178 -6.06 10.78 30.70
C GLU A 178 -7.30 11.75 30.69
N PRO A 179 -8.44 11.48 31.39
CA PRO A 179 -9.27 10.26 31.56
C PRO A 179 -10.81 10.55 31.57
N GLU A 180 -11.61 9.58 32.06
CA GLU A 180 -13.06 9.56 32.43
C GLU A 180 -14.02 9.02 31.35
N GLU A 181 -14.95 8.09 31.58
CA GLU A 181 -15.47 7.38 32.76
C GLU A 181 -16.20 6.10 32.27
N ARG A 182 -16.19 5.02 33.06
CA ARG A 182 -17.01 3.81 32.85
C ARG A 182 -18.44 4.03 33.39
N PRO A 183 -19.44 3.29 32.89
CA PRO A 183 -19.91 2.12 33.67
C PRO A 183 -20.13 0.90 32.75
N ASN A 184 -19.53 -0.26 33.04
CA ASN A 184 -20.08 -1.35 33.86
C ASN A 184 -21.53 -1.73 33.53
N ASN A 185 -21.70 -2.88 32.84
CA ASN A 185 -22.77 -3.81 33.17
C ASN A 185 -22.42 -5.24 32.74
N THR A 186 -22.33 -6.09 33.75
CA THR A 186 -22.43 -7.55 33.73
C THR A 186 -23.88 -7.92 33.45
N ASP A 187 -24.11 -8.91 32.58
CA ASP A 187 -25.18 -9.90 32.76
C ASP A 187 -24.81 -11.21 32.07
N GLN A 188 -24.93 -12.28 32.85
CA GLN A 188 -24.79 -13.68 32.48
C GLN A 188 -26.14 -14.25 32.05
N GLU A 189 -26.15 -15.12 31.04
CA GLU A 189 -27.03 -16.29 30.86
C GLU A 189 -26.72 -16.83 29.45
N GLY A 190 -26.57 -18.11 29.12
CA GLY A 190 -26.79 -19.38 29.79
C GLY A 190 -26.93 -20.44 28.68
N GLU A 191 -26.19 -21.55 28.80
CA GLU A 191 -26.40 -22.88 28.20
C GLU A 191 -26.82 -23.07 26.71
N LYS A 192 -26.05 -23.84 25.94
CA LYS A 192 -26.34 -25.29 25.75
C LYS A 192 -25.30 -26.06 24.93
N LYS A 193 -25.11 -27.28 25.41
CA LYS A 193 -24.26 -28.38 24.98
C LYS A 193 -24.99 -29.21 23.91
N THR A 194 -24.31 -29.61 22.82
CA THR A 194 -24.46 -30.93 22.19
C THR A 194 -23.34 -31.17 21.17
N THR A 195 -22.51 -32.18 21.46
CA THR A 195 -21.77 -32.99 20.48
C THR A 195 -22.71 -33.96 19.77
N PRO A 196 -22.36 -34.42 18.56
CA PRO A 196 -22.06 -35.84 18.43
C PRO A 196 -20.79 -36.15 17.62
N LYS A 197 -20.18 -37.28 18.01
CA LYS A 197 -19.12 -38.04 17.33
C LYS A 197 -19.53 -38.43 15.91
N ASP A 198 -18.54 -38.52 15.01
CA ASP A 198 -18.35 -39.79 14.29
C ASP A 198 -16.90 -39.96 13.83
N ASP A 199 -16.47 -41.22 13.93
CA ASP A 199 -15.13 -41.74 13.75
C ASP A 199 -14.74 -41.83 12.26
N LYS A 200 -13.45 -41.62 11.94
CA LYS A 200 -12.72 -42.42 10.93
C LYS A 200 -11.21 -42.22 10.95
N GLU A 201 -10.57 -43.32 11.37
CA GLU A 201 -9.47 -43.99 10.68
C GLU A 201 -8.09 -43.33 10.67
N ASN A 202 -7.28 -43.85 11.58
CA ASN A 202 -5.91 -43.50 11.91
C ASN A 202 -4.97 -44.41 11.10
N THR A 203 -4.37 -43.91 10.02
CA THR A 203 -3.19 -44.55 9.39
C THR A 203 -1.94 -44.02 10.08
N VAL A 204 -1.31 -44.89 10.86
CA VAL A 204 -0.06 -44.65 11.58
C VAL A 204 1.09 -44.69 10.57
N ASP A 205 1.63 -43.53 10.22
CA ASP A 205 2.94 -43.44 9.58
C ASP A 205 4.03 -43.82 10.59
N PRO A 206 5.08 -44.54 10.17
CA PRO A 206 6.15 -44.97 11.05
C PRO A 206 6.90 -43.76 11.60
N VAL A 207 7.06 -43.74 12.93
CA VAL A 207 7.86 -42.80 13.71
C VAL A 207 9.27 -42.74 13.11
N VAL A 208 9.53 -41.67 12.36
CA VAL A 208 10.86 -41.28 11.89
C VAL A 208 11.64 -40.85 13.12
N GLY A 209 12.77 -41.52 13.35
CA GLY A 209 13.67 -41.25 14.47
C GLY A 209 14.11 -39.79 14.50
N ALA A 210 14.38 -39.29 15.71
CA ALA A 210 14.88 -37.95 15.95
C ALA A 210 16.17 -37.71 15.15
N ASP A 211 16.01 -37.09 13.98
CA ASP A 211 17.10 -36.63 13.14
C ASP A 211 17.83 -35.53 13.91
N GLN A 212 19.14 -35.71 14.04
CA GLN A 212 20.04 -34.73 14.65
C GLN A 212 19.89 -33.38 13.91
N PRO A 213 20.08 -32.24 14.58
CA PRO A 213 19.95 -30.93 13.96
C PRO A 213 20.86 -30.83 12.73
N LYS A 214 20.24 -30.90 11.55
CA LYS A 214 20.93 -30.81 10.28
C LYS A 214 21.35 -29.36 10.11
N VAL A 215 22.66 -29.11 10.22
CA VAL A 215 23.24 -27.79 9.93
C VAL A 215 23.01 -27.52 8.45
N VAL A 216 22.01 -26.71 8.14
CA VAL A 216 21.72 -26.26 6.78
C VAL A 216 22.63 -25.08 6.49
N ASP A 217 23.55 -25.26 5.54
CA ASP A 217 24.38 -24.17 5.04
C ASP A 217 23.50 -23.21 4.22
N ILE A 218 23.21 -22.06 4.83
CA ILE A 218 22.40 -20.98 4.23
C ILE A 218 22.97 -20.43 2.92
N TYR A 219 24.26 -20.67 2.63
CA TYR A 219 24.89 -20.25 1.37
C TYR A 219 24.82 -21.29 0.26
N SER A 220 24.38 -22.53 0.55
CA SER A 220 24.26 -23.60 -0.45
C SER A 220 22.85 -23.75 -1.03
N ILE A 221 21.89 -22.90 -0.63
CA ILE A 221 20.53 -22.92 -1.18
C ILE A 221 20.54 -22.26 -2.56
N THR A 222 21.02 -22.99 -3.57
CA THR A 222 20.95 -22.56 -4.98
C THR A 222 19.54 -22.62 -5.54
N ASP A 223 18.62 -23.29 -4.84
CA ASP A 223 17.25 -23.55 -5.30
C ASP A 223 16.23 -22.48 -4.88
N TRP A 224 16.66 -21.37 -4.26
CA TRP A 224 15.72 -20.29 -3.86
C TRP A 224 14.95 -19.71 -5.07
N PHE A 225 15.58 -19.72 -6.25
CA PHE A 225 15.01 -19.22 -7.49
C PHE A 225 14.50 -20.32 -8.42
N ASN A 226 14.63 -21.59 -8.06
CA ASN A 226 14.03 -22.65 -8.84
C ASN A 226 12.53 -22.68 -8.52
N PRO A 227 11.66 -22.38 -9.51
CA PRO A 227 10.22 -22.42 -9.27
C PRO A 227 9.87 -23.84 -8.82
N PRO A 228 9.09 -24.02 -7.74
CA PRO A 228 8.70 -25.34 -7.29
C PRO A 228 8.01 -26.08 -8.43
N ASN A 229 8.21 -27.41 -8.49
CA ASN A 229 7.57 -28.23 -9.50
C ASN A 229 6.04 -28.21 -9.28
N ILE A 230 5.33 -27.38 -10.05
CA ILE A 230 3.88 -27.24 -10.04
C ILE A 230 3.15 -28.39 -10.78
N GLN A 231 3.86 -29.39 -11.29
CA GLN A 231 3.24 -30.55 -11.94
C GLN A 231 2.50 -31.40 -10.89
N GLY A 232 1.18 -31.26 -10.84
CA GLY A 232 0.29 -31.97 -9.91
C GLY A 232 -0.42 -31.08 -8.92
N VAL A 233 -0.12 -29.77 -8.89
CA VAL A 233 -0.93 -28.79 -8.16
C VAL A 233 -2.12 -28.46 -9.03
N LEU A 234 -3.31 -28.84 -8.57
CA LEU A 234 -4.57 -28.46 -9.19
C LEU A 234 -4.72 -26.95 -8.98
N VAL A 235 -4.46 -26.17 -10.03
CA VAL A 235 -4.67 -24.72 -10.00
C VAL A 235 -6.19 -24.51 -10.00
N GLU A 236 -6.77 -24.43 -8.80
CA GLU A 236 -8.12 -23.92 -8.65
C GLU A 236 -8.06 -22.43 -8.98
N GLU A 237 -8.66 -22.06 -10.11
CA GLU A 237 -8.89 -20.66 -10.44
C GLU A 237 -9.86 -20.13 -9.40
N VAL A 238 -9.30 -19.47 -8.38
CA VAL A 238 -10.09 -18.72 -7.41
C VAL A 238 -10.73 -17.59 -8.20
N GLU A 239 -11.98 -17.79 -8.63
CA GLU A 239 -12.82 -16.69 -9.06
C GLU A 239 -12.83 -15.71 -7.90
N ILE A 240 -12.05 -14.63 -8.01
CA ILE A 240 -12.10 -13.53 -7.07
C ILE A 240 -13.52 -12.98 -7.23
N PRO A 241 -14.45 -13.24 -6.30
CA PRO A 241 -15.79 -12.69 -6.45
C PRO A 241 -15.64 -11.17 -6.46
N ASN A 242 -16.53 -10.46 -7.16
CA ASN A 242 -16.55 -8.99 -7.32
C ASN A 242 -16.72 -8.21 -5.98
N GLY A 243 -15.88 -8.48 -4.98
CA GLY A 243 -16.05 -8.09 -3.59
C GLY A 243 -14.76 -8.15 -2.78
N VAL A 244 -13.59 -8.14 -3.41
CA VAL A 244 -12.34 -7.84 -2.66
C VAL A 244 -12.24 -6.32 -2.54
N PHE A 245 -12.31 -5.83 -1.31
CA PHE A 245 -12.18 -4.42 -1.01
C PHE A 245 -10.74 -4.09 -0.62
N SER A 246 -10.32 -2.88 -0.95
CA SER A 246 -9.02 -2.29 -0.61
C SER A 246 -9.20 -1.17 0.42
N ILE A 247 -8.10 -0.74 1.05
CA ILE A 247 -8.06 0.40 1.97
C ILE A 247 -8.55 1.71 1.33
N ASN A 248 -8.49 1.79 0.01
CA ASN A 248 -8.91 2.95 -0.78
C ASN A 248 -10.42 2.99 -1.07
N ASN A 249 -11.16 1.91 -0.83
CA ASN A 249 -12.60 1.91 -1.02
C ASN A 249 -13.29 2.70 0.08
N SER A 250 -14.31 3.48 -0.29
CA SER A 250 -15.12 4.18 0.69
C SER A 250 -16.01 3.22 1.46
N PHE A 251 -16.37 3.57 2.69
CA PHE A 251 -17.28 2.77 3.49
C PHE A 251 -18.64 2.60 2.78
N SER A 252 -19.08 3.61 2.01
CA SER A 252 -20.27 3.56 1.16
C SER A 252 -20.14 2.51 0.05
N ASP A 253 -18.99 2.42 -0.63
CA ASP A 253 -18.78 1.42 -1.69
C ASP A 253 -18.89 -0.01 -1.14
N ILE A 254 -18.40 -0.21 0.08
CA ILE A 254 -18.51 -1.50 0.79
C ILE A 254 -19.97 -1.80 1.12
N LEU A 255 -20.71 -0.80 1.64
CA LEU A 255 -22.12 -0.97 2.01
C LEU A 255 -23.05 -1.15 0.80
N MET A 256 -22.64 -0.76 -0.42
CA MET A 256 -23.39 -1.05 -1.64
C MET A 256 -23.44 -2.54 -1.99
N ASN A 257 -22.47 -3.33 -1.51
CA ASN A 257 -22.52 -4.78 -1.64
C ASN A 257 -23.25 -5.39 -0.43
N PRO A 258 -24.41 -6.05 -0.61
CA PRO A 258 -25.23 -6.53 0.51
C PRO A 258 -24.49 -7.55 1.41
N GLN A 259 -23.66 -8.42 0.82
CA GLN A 259 -22.89 -9.41 1.59
C GLN A 259 -21.79 -8.75 2.43
N ALA A 260 -21.16 -7.71 1.86
CA ALA A 260 -20.14 -6.94 2.55
C ALA A 260 -20.75 -6.07 3.65
N ALA A 261 -21.94 -5.50 3.42
CA ALA A 261 -22.70 -4.76 4.41
C ALA A 261 -23.07 -5.64 5.63
N ASP A 262 -23.56 -6.86 5.40
CA ASP A 262 -23.91 -7.79 6.48
C ASP A 262 -22.67 -8.25 7.28
N SER A 263 -21.57 -8.51 6.58
CA SER A 263 -20.28 -8.81 7.22
C SER A 263 -19.79 -7.62 8.06
N MET A 264 -19.87 -6.41 7.51
CA MET A 264 -19.45 -5.19 8.18
C MET A 264 -20.31 -4.89 9.43
N ARG A 265 -21.63 -5.12 9.36
CA ARG A 265 -22.53 -5.01 10.54
C ARG A 265 -22.19 -6.02 11.64
N SER A 266 -21.74 -7.22 11.26
CA SER A 266 -21.32 -8.25 12.19
C SER A 266 -20.02 -7.86 12.92
N ILE A 267 -19.05 -7.31 12.17
CA ILE A 267 -17.75 -6.87 12.69
C ILE A 267 -17.91 -5.59 13.52
N LEU A 268 -18.59 -4.57 12.97
CA LEU A 268 -18.78 -3.25 13.55
C LEU A 268 -20.20 -3.08 14.10
N ARG A 269 -20.52 -3.82 15.16
CA ARG A 269 -21.86 -3.81 15.75
C ARG A 269 -22.25 -2.41 16.21
N GLY A 270 -23.35 -1.89 15.64
CA GLY A 270 -23.92 -0.60 16.03
C GLY A 270 -23.30 0.62 15.38
N ILE A 271 -22.35 0.47 14.43
CA ILE A 271 -21.72 1.61 13.75
C ILE A 271 -22.74 2.49 13.02
N GLU A 272 -23.79 1.89 12.46
CA GLU A 272 -24.89 2.60 11.78
C GLU A 272 -25.68 3.54 12.71
N LYS A 273 -25.63 3.31 14.02
CA LYS A 273 -26.30 4.15 15.04
C LYS A 273 -25.40 5.28 15.53
N HIS A 274 -24.14 5.34 15.10
CA HIS A 274 -23.23 6.38 15.52
C HIS A 274 -23.71 7.75 15.00
N PRO A 275 -23.71 8.83 15.81
CA PRO A 275 -24.19 10.15 15.36
C PRO A 275 -23.48 10.68 14.11
N GLN A 276 -22.23 10.26 13.91
CA GLN A 276 -21.40 10.67 12.76
C GLN A 276 -21.39 9.62 11.62
N PHE A 277 -22.26 8.62 11.64
CA PHE A 277 -22.27 7.57 10.61
C PHE A 277 -22.41 8.15 9.19
N ALA A 278 -23.21 9.21 9.04
CA ALA A 278 -23.39 9.91 7.78
C ALA A 278 -22.11 10.60 7.25
N GLU A 279 -21.16 10.94 8.11
CA GLU A 279 -19.86 11.51 7.73
C GLU A 279 -18.84 10.39 7.43
N ILE A 280 -18.90 9.29 8.18
CA ILE A 280 -18.02 8.13 8.05
C ILE A 280 -18.24 7.40 6.72
N GLN A 281 -19.49 7.33 6.24
CA GLN A 281 -19.82 6.57 5.03
C GLN A 281 -19.05 7.01 3.78
N TYR A 282 -18.63 8.27 3.69
CA TYR A 282 -17.93 8.81 2.52
C TYR A 282 -16.41 8.77 2.64
N LYS A 283 -15.87 8.30 3.77
CA LYS A 283 -14.43 8.19 3.99
C LYS A 283 -13.91 6.84 3.56
N SER A 284 -12.67 6.80 3.09
CA SER A 284 -11.97 5.54 2.82
C SER A 284 -11.62 4.82 4.13
N ILE A 285 -11.36 3.51 4.06
CA ILE A 285 -10.86 2.77 5.24
C ILE A 285 -9.53 3.36 5.73
N ASP A 286 -8.65 3.81 4.82
CA ASP A 286 -7.40 4.48 5.19
C ASP A 286 -7.62 5.81 5.93
N GLU A 287 -8.59 6.62 5.51
CA GLU A 287 -8.93 7.85 6.23
C GLU A 287 -9.52 7.53 7.61
N MET A 288 -10.36 6.49 7.69
CA MET A 288 -10.96 6.05 8.94
C MET A 288 -9.94 5.43 9.90
N SER A 289 -8.90 4.77 9.39
CA SER A 289 -7.81 4.22 10.20
C SER A 289 -7.00 5.32 10.88
N ARG A 290 -6.85 6.48 10.23
CA ARG A 290 -6.21 7.66 10.83
C ARG A 290 -7.06 8.32 11.91
N ILE A 291 -8.39 8.30 11.76
CA ILE A 291 -9.32 8.91 12.72
C ILE A 291 -9.51 8.02 13.95
N CYS A 292 -9.63 6.71 13.74
CA CYS A 292 -9.89 5.74 14.80
C CYS A 292 -9.16 4.41 14.52
N PRO A 293 -7.82 4.35 14.73
CA PRO A 293 -7.01 3.18 14.39
C PRO A 293 -7.36 1.93 15.21
N ALA A 294 -7.91 2.13 16.41
CA ALA A 294 -8.37 1.04 17.26
C ALA A 294 -9.57 0.29 16.66
N LEU A 295 -10.42 0.98 15.90
CA LEU A 295 -11.60 0.40 15.28
C LEU A 295 -11.35 0.05 13.81
N PHE A 296 -10.78 0.97 13.02
CA PHE A 296 -10.56 0.77 11.58
C PHE A 296 -9.09 0.44 11.31
N ASN A 297 -8.73 -0.84 11.34
CA ASN A 297 -7.38 -1.31 11.01
C ASN A 297 -7.41 -2.35 9.87
N GLU A 298 -6.23 -2.76 9.42
CA GLU A 298 -6.06 -3.81 8.40
C GLU A 298 -6.78 -5.12 8.79
N THR A 299 -6.94 -5.38 10.09
CA THR A 299 -7.65 -6.57 10.58
C THR A 299 -9.12 -6.55 10.20
N ILE A 300 -9.79 -5.40 10.18
CA ILE A 300 -11.17 -5.30 9.69
C ILE A 300 -11.25 -5.62 8.21
N LEU A 301 -10.36 -5.04 7.40
CA LEU A 301 -10.35 -5.29 5.97
C LEU A 301 -10.07 -6.76 5.67
N TYR A 302 -9.15 -7.37 6.42
CA TYR A 302 -8.89 -8.81 6.34
C TYR A 302 -10.12 -9.64 6.72
N MET A 303 -10.80 -9.32 7.83
CA MET A 303 -12.01 -10.03 8.26
C MET A 303 -13.15 -9.89 7.25
N LEU A 304 -13.31 -8.71 6.65
CA LEU A 304 -14.28 -8.44 5.59
C LEU A 304 -13.98 -9.26 4.33
N ASN A 305 -12.76 -9.19 3.81
CA ASN A 305 -12.38 -9.94 2.62
C ASN A 305 -12.45 -11.45 2.87
N LYS A 306 -12.09 -11.91 4.08
CA LYS A 306 -12.22 -13.31 4.48
C LYS A 306 -13.67 -13.78 4.54
N SER A 307 -14.61 -12.96 4.99
CA SER A 307 -16.03 -13.34 5.02
C SER A 307 -16.68 -13.36 3.63
N LEU A 308 -16.11 -12.63 2.67
CA LEU A 308 -16.56 -12.55 1.28
C LEU A 308 -15.95 -13.64 0.39
N VAL A 309 -14.72 -14.06 0.67
CA VAL A 309 -14.09 -15.23 0.05
C VAL A 309 -14.61 -16.50 0.75
N GLN A 310 -15.91 -16.77 0.61
CA GLN A 310 -16.43 -18.09 0.94
C GLN A 310 -16.04 -19.03 -0.20
N ILE A 311 -15.03 -19.86 0.04
CA ILE A 311 -14.70 -20.99 -0.84
C ILE A 311 -15.94 -21.90 -0.82
N LYS A 312 -16.72 -21.89 -1.90
CA LYS A 312 -17.74 -22.91 -2.13
C LYS A 312 -17.01 -24.19 -2.51
N ILE A 313 -16.83 -25.08 -1.54
CA ILE A 313 -16.45 -26.48 -1.77
C ILE A 313 -17.66 -27.24 -2.30
#